data_AF-A0A0K2RAU3-F1
#
_entry.id   AF-A0A0K2RAU3-F1
#
_cell.length_a   1.000
_cell.length_b   1.000
_cell.length_c   1.000
_cell.angle_alpha   90.00
_cell.angle_beta   90.00
_cell.angle_gamma   90.00
#
_symmetry.space_group_name_H-M   'P 1'
#
loop_
_entity.id
_entity.type
_entity.pdbx_description
1 polymer ?
#
loop_
_entity_poly.entity_id
_entity_poly.type
_entity_poly.pdbx_seq_one_letter_code
_entity_poly.pdbx_strand_id
1 'polypeptide(L)'
;MKEEHLDKVVVDVVLARLERPDFLAMLGQADDSVDAEREALIKEIADHQAWLNEVQFEAERRRDLRWLDRQEEIVLPKMKAAQDRLDALVGVDPVIVELVRSGRVREIWSEHEAAGDFAWRRKVLRALVVPKINRVKPGEIGSRGINRDRVDFLWR
;
A
#
# COMPACT_ATOMS: atom_id res chain seq x y z
N MET A 1 2.19 -3.67 32.28
CA MET A 1 2.65 -2.98 31.06
C MET A 1 1.89 -1.67 30.91
N LYS A 2 2.61 -0.56 30.64
CA LYS A 2 2.01 0.76 30.39
C LYS A 2 1.44 0.84 28.97
N GLU A 3 0.51 1.76 28.74
CA GLU A 3 -0.11 2.05 27.42
C GLU A 3 0.95 2.41 26.37
N GLU A 4 1.92 3.27 26.72
CA GLU A 4 3.05 3.65 25.86
C GLU A 4 3.83 2.44 25.31
N HIS A 5 3.94 1.35 26.09
CA HIS A 5 4.62 0.15 25.64
C HIS A 5 3.76 -0.69 24.69
N LEU A 6 2.43 -0.65 24.83
CA LEU A 6 1.51 -1.32 23.91
C LEU A 6 1.51 -0.60 22.56
N ASP A 7 1.46 0.73 22.59
CA ASP A 7 1.52 1.55 21.38
C ASP A 7 2.82 1.31 20.63
N LYS A 8 3.96 1.29 21.34
CA LYS A 8 5.25 0.99 20.73
C LYS A 8 5.28 -0.39 20.05
N VAL A 9 4.73 -1.42 20.70
CA VAL A 9 4.67 -2.77 20.12
C VAL A 9 3.81 -2.79 18.86
N VAL A 10 2.67 -2.09 18.86
CA VAL A 10 1.79 -2.04 17.69
C VAL A 10 2.46 -1.30 16.54
N VAL A 11 3.02 -0.12 16.82
CA VAL A 11 3.68 0.72 15.82
C VAL A 11 4.87 0.00 15.20
N ASP A 12 5.76 -0.58 16.01
CA ASP A 12 6.96 -1.26 15.51
C ASP A 12 6.60 -2.41 14.56
N VAL A 13 5.56 -3.19 14.89
CA VAL A 13 5.11 -4.32 14.07
C VAL A 13 4.44 -3.86 12.77
N VAL A 14 3.64 -2.79 12.82
CA VAL A 14 3.01 -2.23 11.62
C VAL A 14 4.05 -1.63 10.67
N LEU A 15 5.00 -0.84 11.17
CA LEU A 15 6.06 -0.25 10.36
C LEU A 15 6.92 -1.33 9.71
N ALA A 16 7.34 -2.35 10.47
CA ALA A 16 8.11 -3.46 9.94
C ALA A 16 7.36 -4.23 8.83
N ARG A 17 6.02 -4.29 8.90
CA ARG A 17 5.21 -4.93 7.86
C ARG A 17 5.08 -4.06 6.60
N LEU A 18 4.93 -2.75 6.76
CA LEU A 18 4.88 -1.78 5.65
C LEU A 18 6.21 -1.64 4.90
N GLU A 19 7.33 -1.85 5.60
CA GLU A 19 8.68 -1.84 5.00
C GLU A 19 8.96 -3.06 4.12
N ARG A 20 8.08 -4.08 4.13
CA ARG A 20 8.29 -5.27 3.32
C ARG A 20 8.03 -4.99 1.84
N PRO A 21 8.94 -5.41 0.93
CA PRO A 21 8.78 -5.18 -0.50
C PRO A 21 7.60 -5.93 -1.13
N ASP A 22 7.15 -7.02 -0.50
CA ASP A 22 6.02 -7.85 -0.94
C ASP A 22 4.67 -7.44 -0.33
N PHE A 23 4.64 -6.38 0.48
CA PHE A 23 3.46 -6.01 1.27
C PHE A 23 2.20 -5.75 0.43
N LEU A 24 2.31 -4.95 -0.64
CA LEU A 24 1.17 -4.64 -1.53
C LEU A 24 0.71 -5.86 -2.34
N ALA A 25 1.62 -6.80 -2.61
CA ALA A 25 1.27 -8.05 -3.29
C ALA A 25 0.50 -8.99 -2.34
N MET A 26 0.91 -9.09 -1.07
CA MET A 26 0.22 -9.91 -0.06
C MET A 26 -1.16 -9.35 0.32
N LEU A 27 -1.35 -8.03 0.31
CA LEU A 27 -2.65 -7.41 0.60
C LEU A 27 -3.68 -7.59 -0.52
N GLY A 28 -3.23 -7.76 -1.76
CA GLY A 28 -4.13 -7.98 -2.90
C GLY A 28 -4.84 -9.33 -2.88
N GLN A 29 -4.18 -10.37 -2.35
CA GLN A 29 -4.69 -11.75 -2.33
C GLN A 29 -5.79 -12.03 -1.31
N ALA A 30 -6.24 -11.04 -0.54
CA ALA A 30 -7.22 -11.24 0.52
C ALA A 30 -8.69 -11.23 0.03
N ASP A 31 -8.94 -10.82 -1.22
CA ASP A 31 -10.30 -10.64 -1.74
C ASP A 31 -10.46 -11.23 -3.16
N ASP A 32 -10.81 -12.53 -3.24
CA ASP A 32 -10.87 -13.33 -4.48
C ASP A 32 -11.74 -12.71 -5.59
N SER A 33 -12.73 -11.87 -5.26
CA SER A 33 -13.57 -11.20 -6.27
C SER A 33 -12.92 -10.00 -6.94
N VAL A 34 -11.92 -9.39 -6.29
CA VAL A 34 -11.19 -8.21 -6.78
C VAL A 34 -10.03 -8.63 -7.69
N ASP A 35 -9.51 -9.84 -7.51
CA ASP A 35 -8.35 -10.34 -8.27
C ASP A 35 -8.62 -10.46 -9.78
N ALA A 36 -9.81 -10.88 -10.20
CA ALA A 36 -10.14 -10.99 -11.63
C ALA A 36 -10.21 -9.61 -12.33
N GLU A 37 -10.77 -8.60 -11.67
CA GLU A 37 -10.83 -7.22 -12.19
C GLU A 37 -9.43 -6.59 -12.20
N ARG A 38 -8.62 -6.90 -11.18
CA ARG A 38 -7.22 -6.48 -11.08
C ARG A 38 -6.37 -7.03 -12.21
N GLU A 39 -6.43 -8.34 -12.46
CA GLU A 39 -5.71 -8.99 -13.55
C GLU A 39 -6.13 -8.42 -14.91
N ALA A 40 -7.42 -8.14 -15.10
CA ALA A 40 -7.92 -7.52 -16.32
C ALA A 40 -7.34 -6.12 -16.54
N LEU A 41 -7.29 -5.27 -15.50
CA LEU A 41 -6.71 -3.93 -15.60
C LEU A 41 -5.20 -3.94 -15.80
N ILE A 42 -4.48 -4.85 -15.15
CA ILE A 42 -3.03 -5.03 -15.37
C ILE A 42 -2.77 -5.43 -16.82
N LYS A 43 -3.56 -6.36 -17.35
CA LYS A 43 -3.48 -6.78 -18.75
C LYS A 43 -3.80 -5.60 -19.69
N GLU A 44 -4.82 -4.80 -19.40
CA GLU A 44 -5.19 -3.62 -20.20
C GLU A 44 -4.04 -2.60 -20.26
N ILE A 45 -3.39 -2.31 -19.13
CA ILE A 45 -2.23 -1.41 -19.07
C ILE A 45 -1.06 -1.99 -19.89
N ALA A 46 -0.78 -3.29 -19.76
CA ALA A 46 0.27 -3.95 -20.51
C ALA A 46 0.00 -3.93 -22.03
N ASP A 47 -1.24 -4.17 -22.44
CA ASP A 47 -1.66 -4.11 -23.85
C ASP A 47 -1.50 -2.68 -24.41
N HIS A 48 -1.83 -1.64 -23.62
CA HIS A 48 -1.61 -0.24 -23.99
C HIS A 48 -0.12 0.13 -24.13
N GLN A 49 0.73 -0.36 -23.23
CA GLN A 49 2.18 -0.17 -23.32
C GLN A 49 2.77 -0.87 -24.55
N ALA A 50 2.35 -2.11 -24.82
CA ALA A 50 2.77 -2.85 -26.00
C ALA A 50 2.39 -2.11 -27.29
N TRP A 51 1.16 -1.60 -27.36
CA TRP A 51 0.70 -0.79 -28.49
C TRP A 51 1.55 0.47 -28.70
N LEU A 52 1.84 1.24 -27.65
CA LEU A 52 2.67 2.45 -27.78
C LEU A 52 4.09 2.12 -28.25
N ASN A 53 4.67 1.01 -27.78
CA ASN A 53 5.98 0.55 -28.25
C ASN A 53 5.96 0.20 -29.76
N GLU A 54 4.90 -0.48 -30.23
CA GLU A 54 4.73 -0.77 -31.66
C GLU A 54 4.56 0.50 -32.49
N VAL A 55 3.74 1.43 -32.01
CA VAL A 55 3.53 2.74 -32.64
C VAL A 55 4.83 3.52 -32.73
N GLN A 56 5.64 3.52 -31.67
CA GLN A 56 6.95 4.17 -31.67
C GLN A 56 7.84 3.60 -32.77
N PHE A 57 7.95 2.26 -32.85
CA PHE A 57 8.74 1.60 -33.89
C PHE A 57 8.23 1.94 -35.31
N GLU A 58 6.92 2.00 -35.49
CA GLU A 58 6.30 2.37 -36.77
C GLU A 58 6.54 3.84 -37.13
N ALA A 59 6.44 4.75 -36.15
CA ALA A 59 6.69 6.18 -36.31
C ALA A 59 8.14 6.47 -36.69
N GLU A 60 9.09 5.76 -36.06
CA GLU A 60 10.52 5.82 -36.40
C GLU A 60 10.79 5.31 -37.82
N ARG A 61 10.21 4.17 -38.21
CA ARG A 61 10.32 3.64 -39.58
C ARG A 61 9.81 4.62 -40.64
N ARG A 62 8.70 5.31 -40.35
CA ARG A 62 8.08 6.28 -41.26
C ARG A 62 8.68 7.68 -41.16
N ARG A 63 9.55 7.94 -40.16
CA ARG A 63 10.06 9.27 -39.78
C ARG A 63 8.95 10.30 -39.53
N ASP A 64 7.82 9.86 -38.98
CA ASP A 64 6.70 10.73 -38.64
C ASP A 64 6.32 10.59 -37.16
N LEU A 65 7.03 11.34 -36.30
CA LEU A 65 6.79 11.35 -34.85
C LEU A 65 5.40 11.92 -34.49
N ARG A 66 4.79 12.71 -35.36
CA ARG A 66 3.42 13.22 -35.17
C ARG A 66 2.37 12.12 -35.14
N TRP A 67 2.70 10.93 -35.64
CA TRP A 67 1.85 9.75 -35.48
C TRP A 67 1.90 9.22 -34.04
N LEU A 68 3.10 9.15 -33.45
CA LEU A 68 3.28 8.75 -32.05
C LEU A 68 2.56 9.72 -31.11
N ASP A 69 2.77 11.04 -31.27
CA ASP A 69 2.12 12.06 -30.44
C ASP A 69 0.60 11.90 -30.40
N ARG A 70 -0.03 11.67 -31.58
CA ARG A 70 -1.48 11.45 -31.69
C ARG A 70 -1.95 10.17 -31.00
N GLN A 71 -1.13 9.12 -31.00
CA GLN A 71 -1.47 7.88 -30.30
C GLN A 71 -1.30 8.03 -28.79
N GLU A 72 -0.27 8.73 -28.35
CA GLU A 72 -0.05 9.05 -26.93
C GLU A 72 -1.23 9.85 -26.35
N GLU A 73 -1.72 10.87 -27.07
CA GLU A 73 -2.90 11.66 -26.69
C GLU A 73 -4.15 10.80 -26.46
N ILE A 74 -4.27 9.67 -27.15
CA ILE A 74 -5.43 8.76 -27.05
C ILE A 74 -5.23 7.70 -25.97
N VAL A 75 -4.02 7.14 -25.88
CA VAL A 75 -3.75 5.93 -25.08
C VAL A 75 -3.32 6.28 -23.65
N LEU A 76 -2.52 7.34 -23.45
CA LEU A 76 -2.07 7.74 -22.11
C LEU A 76 -3.24 8.04 -21.14
N PRO A 77 -4.33 8.72 -21.55
CA PRO A 77 -5.47 8.92 -20.66
C PRO A 77 -6.17 7.62 -20.27
N LYS A 78 -6.26 6.64 -21.19
CA LYS A 78 -6.86 5.33 -20.91
C LYS A 78 -6.01 4.52 -19.94
N MET A 79 -4.70 4.50 -20.19
CA MET A 79 -3.74 3.85 -19.31
C MET A 79 -3.75 4.45 -17.90
N LYS A 80 -3.87 5.79 -17.79
CA LYS A 80 -4.07 6.47 -16.51
C LYS A 80 -5.39 6.08 -15.85
N ALA A 81 -6.50 6.06 -16.58
CA ALA A 81 -7.80 5.66 -16.03
C ALA A 81 -7.80 4.20 -15.53
N ALA A 82 -7.13 3.30 -16.25
CA ALA A 82 -6.93 1.91 -15.81
C ALA A 82 -6.07 1.83 -14.55
N GLN A 83 -5.01 2.64 -14.45
CA GLN A 83 -4.19 2.74 -13.25
C GLN A 83 -4.96 3.30 -12.05
N ASP A 84 -5.78 4.33 -12.25
CA ASP A 84 -6.62 4.93 -11.21
C ASP A 84 -7.64 3.92 -10.68
N ARG A 85 -8.23 3.10 -11.58
CA ARG A 85 -9.13 2.00 -11.20
C ARG A 85 -8.38 0.90 -10.45
N LEU A 86 -7.19 0.53 -10.91
CA LEU A 86 -6.35 -0.47 -10.24
C LEU A 86 -6.02 -0.03 -8.81
N ASP A 87 -5.69 1.25 -8.62
CA ASP A 87 -5.42 1.85 -7.32
C ASP A 87 -6.70 1.92 -6.46
N ALA A 88 -7.87 2.17 -7.05
CA ALA A 88 -9.17 2.14 -6.36
C ALA A 88 -9.64 0.74 -5.96
N LEU A 89 -9.25 -0.29 -6.72
CA LEU A 89 -9.53 -1.70 -6.41
C LEU A 89 -8.61 -2.24 -5.31
N VAL A 90 -7.50 -1.58 -5.01
CA VAL A 90 -6.81 -1.86 -3.77
C VAL A 90 -7.76 -1.43 -2.65
N GLY A 91 -8.46 -2.37 -2.00
CA GLY A 91 -9.32 -2.11 -0.82
C GLY A 91 -8.55 -1.57 0.40
N VAL A 92 -7.31 -1.13 0.20
CA VAL A 92 -6.38 -0.55 1.15
C VAL A 92 -6.42 0.96 0.96
N ASP A 93 -6.49 1.70 2.06
CA ASP A 93 -6.52 3.17 2.05
C ASP A 93 -5.40 3.74 1.16
N PRO A 94 -5.68 4.67 0.23
CA PRO A 94 -4.67 5.25 -0.68
C PRO A 94 -3.44 5.79 0.04
N VAL A 95 -3.61 6.30 1.26
CA VAL A 95 -2.50 6.76 2.12
C VAL A 95 -1.47 5.65 2.38
N ILE A 96 -1.91 4.40 2.52
CA ILE A 96 -1.01 3.25 2.71
C ILE A 96 -0.25 2.93 1.44
N VAL A 97 -0.92 2.98 0.28
CA VAL A 97 -0.30 2.71 -1.01
C VAL A 97 0.79 3.75 -1.28
N GLU A 98 0.50 5.04 -1.07
CA GLU A 98 1.47 6.13 -1.19
C GLU A 98 2.63 5.97 -0.21
N LEU A 99 2.33 5.65 1.06
CA LEU A 99 3.33 5.44 2.09
C LEU A 99 4.30 4.31 1.73
N VAL A 100 3.80 3.18 1.23
CA VAL A 100 4.66 2.04 0.83
C VAL A 100 5.44 2.36 -0.45
N ARG A 101 4.79 2.96 -1.47
CA ARG A 101 5.45 3.38 -2.72
C ARG A 101 6.57 4.39 -2.49
N SER A 102 6.48 5.21 -1.44
CA SER A 102 7.52 6.18 -1.10
C SER A 102 8.86 5.55 -0.70
N GLY A 103 8.86 4.30 -0.22
CA GLY A 103 10.03 3.63 0.37
C GLY A 103 10.56 4.29 1.65
N ARG A 104 9.90 5.36 2.14
CA ARG A 104 10.32 6.21 3.27
C ARG A 104 9.39 6.07 4.48
N VAL A 105 8.90 4.85 4.73
CA VAL A 105 7.83 4.57 5.69
C VAL A 105 8.13 5.14 7.09
N ARG A 106 9.32 4.88 7.64
CA ARG A 106 9.69 5.39 8.97
C ARG A 106 9.88 6.90 9.03
N GLU A 107 10.44 7.48 7.97
CA GLU A 107 10.69 8.92 7.91
C GLU A 107 9.37 9.69 7.89
N ILE A 108 8.45 9.29 7.01
CA ILE A 108 7.11 9.89 6.92
C ILE A 108 6.34 9.68 8.24
N TRP A 109 6.44 8.50 8.84
CA TRP A 109 5.83 8.25 10.15
C TRP A 109 6.37 9.20 11.23
N SER A 110 7.69 9.39 11.30
CA SER A 110 8.34 10.30 12.25
C SER A 110 8.00 11.76 12.00
N GLU A 111 7.86 12.19 10.74
CA GLU A 111 7.42 13.53 10.37
C GLU A 111 5.99 13.82 10.91
N HIS A 112 5.05 12.89 10.71
CA HIS A 112 3.69 13.02 11.26
C HIS A 112 3.66 12.92 12.80
N GLU A 113 4.54 12.13 13.41
CA GLU A 113 4.68 12.09 14.86
C GLU A 113 5.17 13.42 15.43
N ALA A 114 6.21 14.01 14.83
CA ALA A 114 6.75 15.31 15.23
C ALA A 114 5.74 16.45 15.02
N ALA A 115 4.92 16.34 13.96
CA ALA A 115 3.83 17.28 13.70
C ALA A 115 2.63 17.12 14.66
N GLY A 116 2.61 16.08 15.51
CA GLY A 116 1.48 15.80 16.39
C GLY A 116 0.23 15.31 15.64
N ASP A 117 0.39 14.74 14.44
CA ASP A 117 -0.72 14.27 13.61
C ASP A 117 -1.19 12.87 14.03
N PHE A 118 -1.89 12.82 15.15
CA PHE A 118 -2.47 11.58 15.69
C PHE A 118 -3.60 11.02 14.82
N ALA A 119 -4.29 11.87 14.06
CA ALA A 119 -5.39 11.47 13.21
C ALA A 119 -4.88 10.62 12.04
N TRP A 120 -3.83 11.08 11.36
CA TRP A 120 -3.19 10.34 10.29
C TRP A 120 -2.61 9.01 10.79
N ARG A 121 -1.85 9.02 11.89
CA ARG A 121 -1.26 7.78 12.45
C ARG A 121 -2.33 6.75 12.84
N ARG A 122 -3.42 7.20 13.46
CA ARG A 122 -4.55 6.32 13.81
C ARG A 122 -5.27 5.78 12.58
N LYS A 123 -5.40 6.59 11.54
CA LYS A 123 -5.97 6.18 10.24
C LYS A 123 -5.12 5.06 9.63
N VAL A 124 -3.80 5.25 9.54
CA VAL A 124 -2.85 4.24 9.03
C VAL A 124 -2.94 2.93 9.83
N LEU A 125 -2.90 3.00 11.16
CA LEU A 125 -2.99 1.80 12.00
C LEU A 125 -4.31 1.05 11.79
N ARG A 126 -5.44 1.76 11.78
CA ARG A 126 -6.78 1.15 11.64
C ARG A 126 -7.04 0.57 10.26
N ALA A 127 -6.38 1.10 9.23
CA ALA A 127 -6.46 0.55 7.88
C ALA A 127 -5.81 -0.84 7.81
N LEU A 128 -4.78 -1.09 8.63
CA LEU A 128 -3.94 -2.28 8.52
C LEU A 128 -4.25 -3.37 9.56
N VAL A 129 -4.58 -2.96 10.78
CA VAL A 129 -4.66 -3.90 11.89
C VAL A 129 -5.70 -3.48 12.93
N VAL A 130 -6.37 -4.48 13.48
CA VAL A 130 -7.17 -4.34 14.70
C VAL A 130 -6.41 -5.06 15.83
N PRO A 131 -5.66 -4.34 16.68
CA PRO A 131 -4.92 -4.98 17.76
C PRO A 131 -5.91 -5.49 18.82
N LYS A 132 -5.82 -6.78 19.15
CA LYS A 132 -6.57 -7.39 20.23
C LYS A 132 -5.66 -7.50 21.46
N ILE A 133 -6.04 -6.80 22.52
CA ILE A 133 -5.26 -6.76 23.75
C ILE A 133 -5.73 -7.87 24.71
N ASN A 134 -4.87 -8.85 24.95
CA ASN A 134 -5.12 -9.97 25.86
C ASN A 134 -4.96 -9.56 27.33
N ARG A 135 -5.65 -10.28 28.21
CA ARG A 135 -5.50 -10.15 29.67
C ARG A 135 -4.10 -10.57 30.10
N VAL A 136 -3.59 -9.95 31.17
CA VAL A 136 -2.29 -10.32 31.75
C VAL A 136 -2.39 -11.73 32.33
N LYS A 137 -1.46 -12.61 31.96
CA LYS A 137 -1.41 -13.98 32.50
C LYS A 137 -1.12 -13.93 34.01
N PRO A 138 -1.65 -14.86 34.83
CA PRO A 138 -1.50 -14.82 36.29
C PRO A 138 -0.05 -14.75 36.80
N GLY A 139 0.91 -15.33 36.06
CA GLY A 139 2.35 -15.30 36.40
C GLY A 139 3.12 -14.05 35.96
N GLU A 140 2.46 -13.11 35.27
CA GLU A 140 3.09 -11.90 34.73
C GLU A 140 2.53 -10.61 35.38
N ILE A 141 1.72 -10.78 36.42
CA ILE A 141 1.14 -9.67 37.19
C ILE A 141 2.27 -8.96 37.95
N GLY A 142 2.46 -7.67 37.68
CA GLY A 142 3.52 -6.85 38.29
C GLY A 142 4.78 -6.69 37.42
N SER A 143 4.92 -7.44 36.32
CA SER A 143 6.06 -7.30 35.40
C SER A 143 6.06 -5.92 34.71
N ARG A 144 7.19 -5.21 34.80
CA ARG A 144 7.41 -3.86 34.23
C ARG A 144 7.88 -3.88 32.77
N GLY A 145 8.25 -5.04 32.24
CA GLY A 145 8.78 -5.20 30.87
C GLY A 145 7.73 -5.16 29.76
N ILE A 146 8.20 -5.12 28.50
CA ILE A 146 7.37 -5.26 27.30
C ILE A 146 6.91 -6.71 27.19
N ASN A 147 5.60 -6.93 27.20
CA ASN A 147 5.01 -8.25 27.03
C ASN A 147 4.31 -8.30 25.67
N ARG A 148 4.93 -8.98 24.69
CA ARG A 148 4.44 -9.08 23.31
C ARG A 148 3.21 -9.98 23.19
N ASP A 149 3.10 -11.01 24.03
CA ASP A 149 1.95 -11.94 24.07
C ASP A 149 0.63 -11.24 24.45
N ARG A 150 0.71 -9.99 24.94
CA ARG A 150 -0.48 -9.19 25.24
C ARG A 150 -1.18 -8.66 24.00
N VAL A 151 -0.56 -8.71 22.81
CA VAL A 151 -1.15 -8.13 21.60
C VAL A 151 -1.22 -9.19 20.52
N ASP A 152 -2.44 -9.56 20.14
CA ASP A 152 -2.68 -10.30 18.91
C ASP A 152 -2.98 -9.30 17.79
N PHE A 153 -2.36 -9.52 16.63
CA PHE A 153 -2.52 -8.68 15.46
C PHE A 153 -3.55 -9.31 14.51
N LEU A 154 -4.77 -8.77 14.50
CA LEU A 154 -5.78 -9.12 13.52
C LEU A 154 -5.58 -8.21 12.30
N TRP A 155 -4.78 -8.70 11.35
CA TRP A 155 -4.52 -8.00 10.09
C TRP A 155 -5.79 -7.94 9.24
N ARG A 156 -5.98 -6.81 8.58
CA ARG A 156 -7.02 -6.63 7.56
C ARG A 156 -6.50 -6.99 6.19
#